data_AF-A0A397FR04-F1
#
_entry.id   AF-A0A397FR04-F1
#
_cell.length_a   1.000
_cell.length_b   1.000
_cell.length_c   1.000
_cell.angle_alpha   90.00
_cell.angle_beta   90.00
_cell.angle_gamma   90.00
#
_symmetry.space_group_name_H-M   'P 1'
#
loop_
_entity.id
_entity.type
_entity.pdbx_description
1 polymer ?
#
loop_
_entity_poly.entity_id
_entity_poly.type
_entity_poly.pdbx_seq_one_letter_code
_entity_poly.pdbx_strand_id
1 'polypeptide(L)'
;MVENKEIPQQGEIWLIEFPKTKESRKPVRPCLVISNNLQNKHDEEIIVAAITTQEVIPGEVQFFEIPIIANQETGLNETSRILLNRIHTVDKKLRLLKRLGKVKPEIWESVLKSFWLALTNKQA
;
A
#
# COMPACT_ATOMS: atom_id res chain seq x y z
N MET A 1 28.57 9.03 -7.70
CA MET A 1 27.33 9.37 -8.42
C MET A 1 26.20 9.11 -7.44
N VAL A 2 25.53 10.15 -6.93
CA VAL A 2 24.41 9.96 -6.01
C VAL A 2 23.25 9.50 -6.87
N GLU A 3 22.86 8.22 -6.79
CA GLU A 3 21.61 7.75 -7.37
C GLU A 3 20.50 8.68 -6.89
N ASN A 4 19.85 9.35 -7.82
CA ASN A 4 18.71 10.22 -7.53
C ASN A 4 17.54 9.29 -7.19
N LYS A 5 17.56 8.76 -5.95
CA LYS A 5 16.60 7.75 -5.50
C LYS A 5 15.25 8.44 -5.37
N GLU A 6 14.32 8.04 -6.24
CA GLU A 6 12.97 8.60 -6.30
C GLU A 6 12.32 8.54 -4.91
N ILE A 7 11.86 9.69 -4.42
CA ILE A 7 11.22 9.77 -3.10
C ILE A 7 9.77 9.29 -3.26
N PRO A 8 9.38 8.17 -2.65
CA PRO A 8 8.01 7.65 -2.75
C PRO A 8 7.00 8.66 -2.22
N GLN A 9 5.90 8.84 -2.96
CA GLN A 9 4.82 9.76 -2.60
C GLN A 9 3.60 9.02 -2.06
N GLN A 10 2.80 9.72 -1.26
CA GLN A 10 1.53 9.22 -0.75
C GLN A 10 0.60 8.81 -1.90
N GLY A 11 -0.03 7.66 -1.74
CA GLY A 11 -0.90 7.05 -2.74
C GLY A 11 -0.17 6.28 -3.85
N GLU A 12 1.17 6.27 -3.86
CA GLU A 12 1.92 5.45 -4.82
C GLU A 12 1.93 3.98 -4.43
N ILE A 13 1.98 3.13 -5.45
CA ILE A 13 2.11 1.69 -5.31
C ILE A 13 3.55 1.31 -5.64
N TRP A 14 4.20 0.64 -4.69
CA TRP A 14 5.58 0.19 -4.81
C TRP A 14 5.66 -1.32 -4.63
N LEU A 15 6.53 -1.97 -5.39
CA LEU A 15 6.95 -3.34 -5.16
C LEU A 15 8.00 -3.35 -4.05
N ILE A 16 7.74 -4.09 -2.97
CA ILE A 16 8.54 -4.07 -1.75
C ILE A 16 8.94 -5.49 -1.36
N GLU A 17 10.19 -5.66 -0.95
CA GLU A 17 10.73 -6.93 -0.44
C GLU A 17 10.67 -7.00 1.09
N PHE A 18 9.88 -7.92 1.61
CA PHE A 18 9.82 -8.28 3.01
C PHE A 18 10.62 -9.55 3.29
N PRO A 19 11.18 -9.70 4.51
CA PRO A 19 11.72 -11.00 4.93
C PRO A 19 10.62 -12.06 4.89
N LYS A 20 10.97 -13.31 4.58
CA LYS A 20 10.02 -14.42 4.63
C LYS A 20 9.56 -14.62 6.07
N THR A 21 8.25 -14.56 6.31
CA THR A 21 7.63 -14.84 7.61
C THR A 21 6.64 -16.00 7.48
N LYS A 22 6.25 -16.63 8.60
CA LYS A 22 5.20 -17.66 8.58
C LYS A 22 3.84 -17.11 8.10
N GLU A 23 3.59 -15.83 8.37
CA GLU A 23 2.34 -15.13 8.06
C GLU A 23 2.21 -14.73 6.59
N SER A 24 3.33 -14.64 5.85
CA SER A 24 3.31 -14.29 4.43
C SER A 24 4.38 -15.06 3.64
N ARG A 25 3.90 -15.90 2.73
CA ARG A 25 4.76 -16.69 1.83
C ARG A 25 5.26 -15.91 0.62
N LYS A 26 4.70 -14.72 0.33
CA LYS A 26 5.13 -13.83 -0.77
C LYS A 26 6.06 -12.73 -0.21
N PRO A 27 7.39 -12.90 -0.30
CA PRO A 27 8.35 -11.93 0.24
C PRO A 27 8.28 -10.61 -0.53
N VAL A 28 8.16 -10.68 -1.85
CA VAL A 28 8.01 -9.50 -2.71
C VAL A 28 6.54 -9.30 -3.05
N ARG A 29 6.00 -8.13 -2.74
CA ARG A 29 4.59 -7.82 -2.99
C ARG A 29 4.33 -6.31 -3.17
N PRO A 30 3.30 -5.92 -3.95
CA PRO A 30 2.88 -4.53 -4.04
C PRO A 30 2.37 -4.01 -2.69
N CYS A 31 2.65 -2.75 -2.40
CA CYS A 31 2.18 -2.04 -1.23
C CYS A 31 1.83 -0.60 -1.60
N LEU A 32 0.80 -0.05 -0.94
CA LEU A 32 0.41 1.36 -1.05
C LEU A 32 1.19 2.19 -0.04
N VAL A 33 1.81 3.28 -0.46
CA VAL A 33 2.44 4.27 0.42
C VAL A 33 1.36 5.10 1.09
N ILE A 34 1.26 5.04 2.42
CA ILE A 34 0.25 5.75 3.20
C ILE A 34 0.82 6.91 4.04
N SER A 35 2.12 6.88 4.35
CA SER A 35 2.80 8.01 5.00
C SER A 35 2.76 9.27 4.13
N ASN A 36 2.74 10.43 4.78
CA ASN A 36 2.64 11.72 4.10
C ASN A 36 3.94 12.10 3.38
N ASN A 37 3.85 12.96 2.37
CA ASN A 37 5.00 13.33 1.52
C ASN A 37 6.13 14.04 2.28
N LEU A 38 5.82 14.80 3.34
CA LEU A 38 6.85 15.49 4.13
C LEU A 38 7.67 14.47 4.91
N GLN A 39 7.00 13.50 5.55
CA GLN A 39 7.65 12.37 6.20
C GLN A 39 8.52 11.59 5.22
N ASN A 40 7.97 11.21 4.07
CA ASN A 40 8.71 10.43 3.06
C ASN A 40 9.96 11.16 2.55
N LYS A 41 9.96 12.50 2.55
CA LYS A 41 11.11 13.31 2.16
C LYS A 41 12.21 13.33 3.22
N HIS A 42 11.87 13.33 4.50
CA HIS A 42 12.81 13.55 5.59
C HIS A 42 13.26 12.26 6.29
N ASP A 43 12.37 11.28 6.45
CA ASP A 43 12.67 10.03 7.15
C ASP A 43 13.35 9.04 6.20
N GLU A 44 14.16 8.10 6.72
CA GLU A 44 14.68 6.99 5.92
C GLU A 44 13.64 5.89 5.69
N GLU A 45 12.59 5.88 6.51
CA GLU A 45 11.50 4.91 6.49
C GLU A 45 10.19 5.53 5.96
N ILE A 46 9.31 4.69 5.44
CA ILE A 46 7.94 5.05 5.06
C ILE A 46 6.95 4.06 5.64
N ILE A 47 5.67 4.46 5.70
CA ILE A 47 4.58 3.61 6.15
C ILE A 47 3.78 3.15 4.93
N VAL A 48 3.58 1.84 4.82
CA VAL A 48 2.89 1.22 3.69
C VAL A 48 1.81 0.23 4.14
N ALA A 49 0.76 0.08 3.34
CA ALA A 49 -0.26 -0.96 3.49
C ALA A 49 -0.07 -2.04 2.41
N ALA A 50 -0.12 -3.32 2.79
CA ALA A 50 0.07 -4.42 1.84
C ALA A 50 -1.10 -4.53 0.84
N ILE A 51 -0.80 -4.95 -0.39
CA ILE A 51 -1.81 -5.25 -1.42
C ILE A 51 -1.79 -6.75 -1.71
N THR A 52 -2.98 -7.35 -1.83
CA THR A 52 -3.16 -8.78 -2.17
C THR A 52 -4.07 -8.96 -3.37
N THR A 53 -3.77 -9.97 -4.20
CA THR A 53 -4.59 -10.42 -5.34
C THR A 53 -5.64 -11.47 -4.94
N GLN A 54 -5.77 -11.77 -3.64
CA GLN A 54 -6.72 -12.78 -3.16
C GLN A 54 -8.14 -12.43 -3.62
N GLU A 55 -8.87 -13.43 -4.11
CA GLU A 55 -10.17 -13.26 -4.77
C GLU A 55 -11.06 -12.31 -3.97
N VAL A 56 -11.52 -11.25 -4.64
CA VAL A 56 -12.56 -10.38 -4.09
C VAL A 56 -13.87 -11.16 -4.19
N ILE A 57 -14.24 -11.87 -3.13
CA ILE A 57 -15.56 -12.49 -3.02
C ILE A 57 -16.57 -11.36 -2.73
N PRO A 58 -17.51 -11.06 -3.64
CA PRO A 58 -18.52 -10.04 -3.41
C PRO A 58 -19.34 -10.38 -2.14
N GLY A 59 -19.43 -9.44 -1.20
CA GLY A 59 -20.06 -9.64 0.11
C GLY A 59 -19.10 -9.94 1.26
N GLU A 60 -17.83 -10.21 0.98
CA GLU A 60 -16.80 -10.48 2.01
C GLU A 60 -15.78 -9.33 2.17
N VAL A 61 -16.02 -8.17 1.53
CA VAL A 61 -15.17 -6.98 1.71
C VAL A 61 -15.32 -6.48 3.13
N GLN A 62 -14.25 -6.62 3.92
CA GLN A 62 -14.20 -6.06 5.26
C GLN A 62 -14.02 -4.55 5.20
N PHE A 63 -14.49 -3.82 6.22
CA PHE A 63 -14.38 -2.36 6.28
C PHE A 63 -12.92 -1.84 6.28
N PHE A 64 -11.93 -2.71 6.53
CA PHE A 64 -10.51 -2.41 6.46
C PHE A 64 -9.85 -2.83 5.11
N GLU A 65 -10.64 -3.19 4.10
CA GLU A 65 -10.17 -3.59 2.78
C GLU A 65 -10.72 -2.69 1.68
N ILE A 66 -9.84 -2.19 0.80
CA ILE A 66 -10.22 -1.35 -0.33
C ILE A 66 -9.99 -2.12 -1.64
N PRO A 67 -11.05 -2.44 -2.41
CA PRO A 67 -10.89 -2.99 -3.74
C PRO A 67 -10.15 -2.01 -4.66
N ILE A 68 -9.22 -2.52 -5.45
CA ILE A 68 -8.48 -1.75 -6.45
C ILE A 68 -8.41 -2.50 -7.77
N ILE A 69 -8.84 -1.85 -8.85
CA ILE A 69 -8.86 -2.43 -10.19
C ILE A 69 -7.47 -2.31 -10.82
N ALA A 70 -7.00 -3.40 -11.44
CA ALA A 70 -5.78 -3.38 -12.23
C ALA A 70 -5.96 -2.52 -13.49
N ASN A 71 -5.02 -1.58 -13.69
CA ASN A 71 -4.97 -0.71 -14.86
C ASN A 71 -3.55 -0.14 -15.03
N GLN A 72 -3.35 0.62 -16.11
CA GLN A 72 -2.05 1.24 -16.40
C GLN A 72 -1.58 2.22 -15.32
N GLU A 73 -2.48 2.95 -14.67
CA GLU A 73 -2.13 3.94 -13.64
C GLU A 73 -1.63 3.29 -12.36
N THR A 74 -2.24 2.17 -11.95
CA THR A 74 -1.88 1.42 -10.74
C THR A 74 -0.67 0.51 -10.96
N GLY A 75 -0.43 0.08 -12.20
CA GLY A 75 0.64 -0.86 -12.55
C GLY A 75 0.46 -2.26 -11.96
N LEU A 76 -0.76 -2.58 -11.51
CA LEU A 76 -1.13 -3.92 -11.03
C LEU A 76 -1.53 -4.81 -12.21
N ASN A 77 -1.18 -6.09 -12.14
CA ASN A 77 -1.53 -7.07 -13.17
C ASN A 77 -2.95 -7.64 -13.01
N GLU A 78 -3.48 -7.62 -11.78
CA GLU A 78 -4.76 -8.24 -11.41
C GLU A 78 -5.50 -7.34 -10.42
N THR A 79 -6.84 -7.35 -10.49
CA THR A 79 -7.69 -6.69 -9.48
C THR A 79 -7.33 -7.21 -8.10
N SER A 80 -7.12 -6.29 -7.17
CA SER A 80 -6.50 -6.55 -5.87
C SER A 80 -7.28 -5.85 -4.75
N ARG A 81 -6.79 -5.98 -3.52
CA ARG A 81 -7.25 -5.24 -2.34
C ARG A 81 -6.09 -4.63 -1.58
N ILE A 82 -6.27 -3.40 -1.10
CA ILE A 82 -5.40 -2.77 -0.10
C ILE A 82 -5.86 -3.25 1.28
N LEU A 83 -4.93 -3.72 2.10
CA LEU A 83 -5.20 -4.30 3.42
C LEU A 83 -4.77 -3.33 4.53
N LEU A 84 -5.73 -2.58 5.10
CA LEU A 84 -5.45 -1.57 6.13
C LEU A 84 -5.14 -2.18 7.51
N ASN A 85 -5.40 -3.47 7.68
CA ASN A 85 -4.97 -4.26 8.84
C ASN A 85 -3.54 -4.83 8.69
N ARG A 86 -2.88 -4.63 7.54
CA ARG A 86 -1.51 -5.10 7.28
C ARG A 86 -0.60 -3.95 6.90
N ILE A 87 -0.33 -3.09 7.88
CA ILE A 87 0.53 -1.92 7.76
C ILE A 87 1.93 -2.25 8.23
N HIS A 88 2.93 -1.75 7.50
CA HIS A 88 4.34 -1.94 7.80
C HIS A 88 5.09 -0.61 7.69
N THR A 89 6.01 -0.38 8.61
CA THR A 89 7.10 0.59 8.42
C THR A 89 8.21 -0.10 7.64
N VAL A 90 8.73 0.55 6.60
CA VAL A 90 9.74 -0.03 5.71
C VAL A 90 10.85 0.97 5.42
N ASP A 91 12.10 0.49 5.51
CA ASP A 91 13.28 1.25 5.10
C ASP A 91 13.28 1.45 3.56
N LYS A 92 13.30 2.70 3.11
CA LYS A 92 13.26 3.04 1.68
C LYS A 92 14.45 2.50 0.91
N LYS A 93 15.64 2.49 1.52
CA LYS A 93 16.88 2.12 0.84
C LYS A 93 16.97 0.61 0.68
N LEU A 94 16.56 -0.13 1.69
CA LEU A 94 16.70 -1.57 1.80
C LEU A 94 15.54 -2.35 1.17
N ARG A 95 14.32 -1.79 1.15
CA ARG A 95 13.10 -2.56 0.88
C ARG A 95 12.36 -2.20 -0.41
N LEU A 96 12.52 -0.97 -0.92
CA LEU A 96 11.86 -0.54 -2.16
C LEU A 96 12.59 -1.08 -3.38
N LEU A 97 11.85 -1.81 -4.22
CA LEU A 97 12.40 -2.39 -5.45
C LEU A 97 12.03 -1.56 -6.67
N LYS A 98 10.74 -1.28 -6.86
CA LYS A 98 10.23 -0.64 -8.07
C LYS A 98 8.91 0.09 -7.83
N ARG A 99 8.79 1.31 -8.32
CA ARG A 99 7.51 2.03 -8.43
C ARG A 99 6.64 1.36 -9.50
N LEU A 100 5.42 0.98 -9.13
CA LEU A 100 4.46 0.36 -10.04
C LEU A 100 3.49 1.39 -10.62
N GLY A 101 2.97 2.28 -9.77
CA GLY A 101 1.91 3.21 -10.18
C GLY A 101 1.40 4.04 -9.02
N LYS A 102 0.17 4.55 -9.15
CA LYS A 102 -0.50 5.36 -8.14
C LYS A 102 -2.00 5.10 -8.14
N VAL A 103 -2.63 5.23 -6.97
CA VAL A 103 -4.09 5.20 -6.87
C VAL A 103 -4.71 6.53 -7.28
N LYS A 104 -5.94 6.48 -7.80
CA LYS A 104 -6.72 7.69 -8.06
C LYS A 104 -7.16 8.36 -6.76
N PRO A 105 -7.44 9.68 -6.77
CA PRO A 105 -7.89 10.42 -5.59
C PRO A 105 -9.09 9.78 -4.88
N GLU A 106 -10.05 9.22 -5.61
CA GLU A 106 -11.27 8.62 -5.04
C GLU A 106 -10.97 7.35 -4.23
N ILE A 107 -9.97 6.57 -4.69
CA ILE A 107 -9.47 5.41 -3.94
C ILE A 107 -8.74 5.87 -2.69
N TRP A 108 -7.98 6.97 -2.77
CA TRP A 108 -7.29 7.54 -1.61
C TRP A 108 -8.26 8.04 -0.54
N GLU A 109 -9.35 8.71 -0.93
CA GLU A 109 -10.42 9.10 -0.01
C GLU A 109 -11.06 7.89 0.68
N SER A 110 -11.30 6.81 -0.08
CA SER A 110 -11.83 5.55 0.45
C SER A 110 -10.86 4.91 1.47
N VAL A 111 -9.55 4.98 1.20
CA VAL A 111 -8.49 4.54 2.13
C VAL A 111 -8.55 5.35 3.42
N LEU A 112 -8.62 6.68 3.37
CA LEU A 112 -8.68 7.52 4.56
C LEU A 112 -9.91 7.24 5.42
N LYS A 113 -11.09 7.15 4.78
CA LYS A 113 -12.34 6.81 5.46
C LYS A 113 -12.22 5.44 6.13
N SER A 114 -11.85 4.42 5.39
CA SER A 114 -11.78 3.05 5.89
C SER A 114 -10.70 2.87 6.95
N PHE A 115 -9.59 3.60 6.85
CA PHE A 115 -8.53 3.57 7.85
C PHE A 115 -9.00 4.18 9.17
N TRP A 116 -9.76 5.28 9.11
CA TRP A 116 -10.39 5.87 10.28
C TRP A 116 -11.40 4.92 10.94
N LEU A 117 -12.26 4.26 10.15
CA LEU A 117 -13.16 3.22 10.69
C LEU A 117 -12.37 2.06 11.30
N ALA A 118 -11.28 1.63 10.65
CA ALA A 118 -10.48 0.50 11.11
C ALA A 118 -9.77 0.72 12.45
N LEU A 119 -9.46 1.99 12.77
CA LEU A 119 -8.73 2.35 13.98
C LEU A 119 -9.62 2.98 15.07
N THR A 120 -10.91 3.17 14.82
CA THR A 120 -11.82 3.81 15.77
C THR A 120 -13.07 2.98 16.00
N ASN A 121 -13.63 3.04 17.21
CA ASN A 121 -14.91 2.39 17.54
C ASN A 121 -16.14 3.22 17.09
N LYS A 122 -15.97 4.12 16.12
CA LYS A 122 -17.06 4.95 15.61
C LYS A 122 -17.71 4.25 14.42
N GLN A 123 -18.97 3.89 14.58
CA GLN A 123 -19.79 3.45 13.44
C GLN A 123 -20.01 4.65 12.52
N ALA A 124 -19.83 4.43 11.20
CA ALA A 124 -20.10 5.42 10.16
C ALA A 124 -21.60 5.55 9.87
#